data_AF-D2RIT2-F1
#
_entry.id   AF-D2RIT2-F1
#
_cell.length_a   1.000
_cell.length_b   1.000
_cell.length_c   1.000
_cell.angle_alpha   90.00
_cell.angle_beta   90.00
_cell.angle_gamma   90.00
#
_symmetry.space_group_name_H-M   'P 1'
#
loop_
_entity.id
_entity.type
_entity.pdbx_description
1 polymer ?
#
loop_
_entity_poly.entity_id
_entity_poly.type
_entity_poly.pdbx_seq_one_letter_code
_entity_poly.pdbx_strand_id
1 'polypeptide(L)'
;MSTLTNEEAEKLLMLPKKIIVDDEPQNQYMLKSGSRLSERFFLRSVDGYHLFLLEIFQGKRRLKITLHFQENTQPVGLLRVDYQGTHQNPVECNEFVPNFAKPYAKQDIKENHIHFHVQGYKPLAWAIPLRISKFPVKEIMDMDSFISALEAFQRVIHLDTKFLYEGRLFL
;
A
#
# COMPACT_ATOMS: atom_id res chain seq x y z
N MET A 1 8.01 -15.16 11.83
CA MET A 1 7.07 -14.02 11.99
C MET A 1 7.91 -12.76 11.97
N SER A 2 7.49 -11.70 11.27
CA SER A 2 8.27 -10.45 11.26
C SER A 2 8.32 -9.87 12.67
N THR A 3 9.51 -9.45 13.08
CA THR A 3 9.80 -8.82 14.37
C THR A 3 9.46 -7.33 14.40
N LEU A 4 8.98 -6.79 13.27
CA LEU A 4 8.69 -5.37 13.11
C LEU A 4 7.58 -4.91 14.06
N THR A 5 7.89 -3.91 14.88
CA THR A 5 6.91 -3.26 15.76
C THR A 5 6.00 -2.31 14.98
N ASN A 6 4.87 -1.91 15.57
CA ASN A 6 4.01 -0.89 14.96
C ASN A 6 4.73 0.45 14.79
N GLU A 7 5.54 0.84 15.78
CA GLU A 7 6.28 2.10 15.76
C GLU A 7 7.33 2.11 14.63
N GLU A 8 8.06 1.01 14.44
CA GLU A 8 9.02 0.89 13.34
C GLU A 8 8.31 0.89 11.98
N ALA A 9 7.18 0.19 11.85
CA ALA A 9 6.40 0.20 10.62
C ALA A 9 5.90 1.61 10.26
N GLU A 10 5.46 2.39 11.25
CA GLU A 10 5.08 3.80 11.06
C GLU A 10 6.29 4.65 10.64
N LYS A 11 7.44 4.49 11.29
CA LYS A 11 8.68 5.18 10.89
C LYS A 11 9.07 4.87 9.44
N LEU A 12 9.05 3.58 9.05
CA LEU A 12 9.36 3.13 7.68
C LEU A 12 8.39 3.69 6.63
N LEU A 13 7.10 3.81 6.97
CA LEU A 13 6.10 4.44 6.08
C LEU A 13 6.45 5.91 5.83
N MET A 14 6.88 6.62 6.87
CA MET A 14 7.21 8.05 6.82
C MET A 14 8.56 8.39 6.17
N LEU A 15 9.43 7.40 5.93
CA LEU A 15 10.72 7.65 5.29
C LEU A 15 10.55 8.11 3.83
N PRO A 16 11.10 9.27 3.44
CA PRO A 16 11.17 9.66 2.03
C PRO A 16 11.88 8.59 1.22
N LYS A 17 11.31 8.23 0.08
CA LYS A 17 11.81 7.12 -0.76
C LYS A 17 11.65 7.44 -2.25
N LYS A 18 12.51 6.83 -3.07
CA LYS A 18 12.50 6.98 -4.54
C LYS A 18 12.49 5.62 -5.23
N ILE A 19 11.85 5.56 -6.39
CA ILE A 19 11.98 4.43 -7.33
C ILE A 19 13.44 4.34 -7.78
N ILE A 20 13.96 3.13 -7.82
CA ILE A 20 15.30 2.81 -8.30
C ILE A 20 15.20 2.07 -9.63
N VAL A 21 15.94 2.54 -10.64
CA VAL A 21 16.10 1.90 -11.95
C VAL A 21 17.59 1.85 -12.23
N ASP A 22 18.12 0.66 -12.55
CA ASP A 22 19.56 0.44 -12.78
C ASP A 22 20.43 1.05 -11.67
N ASP A 23 20.05 0.81 -10.40
CA ASP A 23 20.65 1.33 -9.17
C ASP A 23 20.60 2.86 -8.94
N GLU A 24 19.99 3.61 -9.87
CA GLU A 24 19.87 5.06 -9.83
C GLU A 24 18.48 5.54 -9.35
N PRO A 25 18.42 6.54 -8.44
CA PRO A 25 17.16 7.09 -7.95
C PRO A 25 16.48 7.98 -8.99
N GLN A 26 15.19 7.72 -9.20
CA GLN A 26 14.40 8.42 -10.22
C GLN A 26 13.60 9.59 -9.63
N ASN A 27 13.65 10.75 -10.28
CA ASN A 27 12.76 11.88 -9.95
C ASN A 27 11.38 11.74 -10.60
N GLN A 28 11.32 11.09 -11.76
CA GLN A 28 10.09 10.84 -12.50
C GLN A 28 10.11 9.42 -13.04
N TYR A 29 8.93 8.80 -13.16
CA TYR A 29 8.79 7.49 -13.78
C TYR A 29 7.57 7.46 -14.68
N MET A 30 7.73 6.99 -15.93
CA MET A 30 6.61 6.83 -16.86
C MET A 30 5.87 5.52 -16.58
N LEU A 31 4.72 5.61 -15.91
CA LEU A 31 3.81 4.50 -15.72
C LEU A 31 2.99 4.28 -17.00
N LYS A 32 3.34 3.23 -17.73
CA LYS A 32 2.59 2.81 -18.92
C LYS A 32 1.44 1.90 -18.49
N SER A 33 0.22 2.38 -18.64
CA SER A 33 -1.00 1.61 -18.37
C SER A 33 -1.49 0.92 -19.64
N GLY A 34 -1.62 -0.42 -19.58
CA GLY A 34 -2.22 -1.25 -20.62
C GLY A 34 -3.53 -1.92 -20.15
N SER A 35 -3.99 -2.95 -20.86
CA SER A 35 -5.22 -3.69 -20.53
C SER A 35 -5.19 -4.44 -19.18
N ARG A 36 -4.01 -4.53 -18.57
CA ARG A 36 -3.76 -5.07 -17.23
C ARG A 36 -2.56 -4.32 -16.65
N LEU A 37 -2.63 -3.95 -15.38
CA LEU A 37 -1.50 -3.36 -14.66
C LEU A 37 -1.01 -4.36 -13.60
N SER A 38 0.27 -4.69 -13.62
CA SER A 38 0.88 -5.60 -12.63
C SER A 38 2.33 -5.20 -12.44
N GLU A 39 2.54 -3.99 -11.96
CA GLU A 39 3.85 -3.37 -11.86
C GLU A 39 4.46 -3.53 -10.48
N ARG A 40 5.79 -3.62 -10.47
CA ARG A 40 6.62 -3.76 -9.28
C ARG A 40 7.78 -2.79 -9.36
N PHE A 41 7.86 -1.89 -8.39
CA PHE A 41 8.92 -0.89 -8.30
C PHE A 41 9.77 -1.14 -7.07
N PHE A 42 11.07 -1.34 -7.27
CA PHE A 42 12.02 -1.29 -6.18
C PHE A 42 12.20 0.16 -5.75
N LEU A 43 12.08 0.42 -4.45
CA LEU A 43 12.33 1.73 -3.88
C LEU A 43 13.46 1.64 -2.87
N ARG A 44 14.16 2.75 -2.71
CA ARG A 44 15.14 2.95 -1.64
C ARG A 44 14.80 4.22 -0.89
N SER A 45 14.95 4.22 0.44
CA SER A 45 14.88 5.45 1.23
C SER A 45 15.95 6.44 0.74
N VAL A 46 15.69 7.73 0.89
CA VAL A 46 16.62 8.78 0.43
C VAL A 46 17.97 8.71 1.16
N ASP A 47 17.98 8.25 2.41
CA ASP A 47 19.20 7.99 3.18
C ASP A 47 19.99 6.74 2.72
N GLY A 48 19.43 5.93 1.82
CA GLY A 48 20.06 4.75 1.23
C GLY A 48 19.94 3.46 2.04
N TYR A 49 19.43 3.50 3.27
CA TYR A 49 19.52 2.36 4.20
C TYR A 49 18.40 1.34 4.10
N HIS A 50 17.24 1.72 3.57
CA HIS A 50 16.04 0.88 3.58
C HIS A 50 15.56 0.60 2.17
N LEU A 51 15.25 -0.67 1.91
CA LEU A 51 14.72 -1.14 0.63
C LEU A 51 13.23 -1.45 0.77
N PHE A 52 12.48 -1.11 -0.27
CA PHE A 52 11.04 -1.33 -0.34
C PHE A 52 10.64 -1.89 -1.69
N LEU A 53 9.43 -2.46 -1.73
CA LEU A 53 8.77 -2.85 -2.97
C LEU A 53 7.38 -2.21 -2.99
N LEU A 54 7.12 -1.40 -4.01
CA LEU A 54 5.78 -0.92 -4.34
C LEU A 54 5.19 -1.83 -5.42
N GLU A 55 4.06 -2.45 -5.11
CA GLU A 55 3.30 -3.26 -6.06
C GLU A 55 2.00 -2.55 -6.43
N ILE A 56 1.75 -2.41 -7.74
CA ILE A 56 0.48 -1.92 -8.29
C ILE A 56 -0.12 -3.03 -9.13
N PHE A 57 -1.25 -3.56 -8.68
CA PHE A 57 -2.00 -4.59 -9.39
C PHE A 57 -3.40 -4.11 -9.71
N GLN A 58 -3.76 -4.14 -10.99
CA GLN A 58 -5.12 -3.95 -11.48
C GLN A 58 -5.54 -5.17 -12.30
N GLY A 59 -6.53 -5.89 -11.77
CA GLY A 59 -7.30 -6.88 -12.53
C GLY A 59 -8.59 -6.26 -13.09
N LYS A 60 -9.46 -7.10 -13.66
CA LYS A 60 -10.74 -6.66 -14.27
C LYS A 60 -11.71 -5.94 -13.32
N ARG A 61 -11.60 -6.18 -12.00
CA ARG A 61 -12.53 -5.70 -10.97
C ARG A 61 -11.83 -5.45 -9.63
N ARG A 62 -10.50 -5.33 -9.61
CA ARG A 62 -9.75 -5.17 -8.36
C ARG A 62 -8.53 -4.33 -8.61
N LEU A 63 -8.30 -3.38 -7.72
CA LEU A 63 -7.08 -2.59 -7.69
C LEU A 63 -6.44 -2.74 -6.32
N LYS A 64 -5.16 -3.09 -6.30
CA LYS A 64 -4.34 -3.18 -5.12
C LYS A 64 -3.08 -2.34 -5.30
N ILE A 65 -2.82 -1.47 -4.34
CA ILE A 65 -1.57 -0.73 -4.24
C ILE A 65 -0.95 -1.11 -2.90
N THR A 66 0.24 -1.70 -2.91
CA THR A 66 0.88 -2.24 -1.71
C THR A 66 2.30 -1.74 -1.57
N LEU A 67 2.66 -1.31 -0.36
CA LEU A 67 4.05 -1.08 0.02
C LEU A 67 4.53 -2.21 0.93
N HIS A 68 5.67 -2.78 0.57
CA HIS A 68 6.41 -3.72 1.39
C HIS A 68 7.76 -3.11 1.80
N PHE A 69 8.17 -3.36 3.04
CA PHE A 69 9.57 -3.26 3.46
C PHE A 69 10.30 -4.56 3.14
N GLN A 70 11.51 -4.47 2.58
CA GLN A 70 12.34 -5.62 2.27
C GLN A 70 13.27 -5.91 3.46
N GLU A 71 12.80 -6.72 4.40
CA GLU A 71 13.62 -7.22 5.51
C GLU A 71 14.17 -8.61 5.15
N ASN A 72 15.48 -8.73 4.93
CA ASN A 72 16.13 -9.98 4.55
C ASN A 72 15.52 -10.61 3.28
N THR A 73 15.10 -11.89 3.34
CA THR A 73 14.56 -12.67 2.21
C THR A 73 13.04 -12.63 2.07
N GLN A 74 12.30 -12.00 2.99
CA GLN A 74 10.82 -11.97 2.94
C GLN A 74 10.27 -10.55 3.01
N PRO A 75 9.41 -10.14 2.06
CA PRO A 75 8.79 -8.82 2.10
C PRO A 75 7.78 -8.73 3.25
N VAL A 76 7.91 -7.67 4.06
CA VAL A 76 6.97 -7.33 5.13
C VAL A 76 6.02 -6.26 4.62
N GLY A 77 4.73 -6.58 4.53
CA GLY A 77 3.71 -5.62 4.07
C GLY A 77 3.41 -4.53 5.11
N LEU A 78 3.63 -3.27 4.73
CA LEU A 78 3.42 -2.11 5.60
C LEU A 78 2.03 -1.50 5.44
N LEU A 79 1.61 -1.30 4.19
CA LEU A 79 0.34 -0.66 3.85
C LEU A 79 -0.20 -1.22 2.54
N ARG A 80 -1.51 -1.41 2.45
CA ARG A 80 -2.19 -1.75 1.19
C ARG A 80 -3.54 -1.07 1.12
N VAL A 81 -3.88 -0.49 -0.03
CA VAL A 81 -5.26 -0.14 -0.35
C VAL A 81 -5.80 -1.18 -1.33
N ASP A 82 -6.97 -1.76 -1.03
CA ASP A 82 -7.70 -2.70 -1.89
C ASP A 82 -9.06 -2.11 -2.27
N TYR A 83 -9.28 -1.92 -3.56
CA TYR A 83 -10.57 -1.53 -4.12
C TYR A 83 -11.25 -2.74 -4.74
N GLN A 84 -12.56 -2.86 -4.48
CA GLN A 84 -13.42 -3.97 -4.87
C GLN A 84 -12.90 -5.32 -4.34
N GLY A 85 -12.17 -5.27 -3.22
CA GLY A 85 -11.71 -6.43 -2.49
C GLY A 85 -12.63 -6.84 -1.35
N THR A 86 -12.38 -8.03 -0.82
CA THR A 86 -12.96 -8.51 0.43
C THR A 86 -11.87 -8.98 1.36
N HIS A 87 -12.04 -8.76 2.66
CA HIS A 87 -11.08 -9.17 3.68
C HIS A 87 -11.79 -9.61 4.96
N GLN A 88 -11.25 -10.60 5.65
CA GLN A 88 -11.72 -11.00 6.97
C GLN A 88 -10.64 -10.66 8.00
N ASN A 89 -10.99 -9.81 8.96
CA ASN A 89 -10.06 -9.49 10.05
C ASN A 89 -9.89 -10.67 11.02
N PRO A 90 -8.73 -10.77 11.68
CA PRO A 90 -8.51 -11.74 12.75
C PRO A 90 -9.58 -11.66 13.84
N VAL A 91 -9.84 -12.80 14.47
CA VAL A 91 -10.82 -12.91 15.56
C VAL A 91 -10.27 -12.31 16.84
N GLU A 92 -9.02 -12.64 17.16
CA GLU A 92 -8.36 -12.21 18.39
C GLU A 92 -7.72 -10.84 18.17
N CYS A 93 -7.90 -9.93 19.14
CA CYS A 93 -7.21 -8.64 19.22
C CYS A 93 -6.10 -8.73 20.26
N ASN A 94 -4.85 -8.61 19.85
CA ASN A 94 -3.75 -8.41 20.78
C ASN A 94 -3.66 -6.93 21.22
N GLU A 95 -2.74 -6.65 22.13
CA GLU A 95 -2.52 -5.31 22.67
C GLU A 95 -2.03 -4.28 21.64
N PHE A 96 -1.44 -4.75 20.54
CA PHE A 96 -0.90 -3.91 19.46
C PHE A 96 -1.95 -3.52 18.42
N VAL A 97 -3.16 -4.06 18.45
CA VAL A 97 -4.23 -3.63 17.54
C VAL A 97 -4.64 -2.18 17.88
N PRO A 98 -4.56 -1.23 16.94
CA PRO A 98 -4.96 0.15 17.19
C PRO A 98 -6.43 0.28 17.59
N ASN A 99 -6.76 1.22 18.48
CA ASN A 99 -8.12 1.40 18.99
C ASN A 99 -9.17 1.63 17.89
N PHE A 100 -8.81 2.32 16.80
CA PHE A 100 -9.72 2.54 15.66
C PHE A 100 -10.05 1.25 14.89
N ALA A 101 -9.20 0.22 14.99
CA ALA A 101 -9.34 -1.04 14.28
C ALA A 101 -10.07 -2.11 15.11
N LYS A 102 -10.02 -2.01 16.45
CA LYS A 102 -10.67 -2.95 17.38
C LYS A 102 -12.16 -3.20 17.07
N PRO A 103 -12.98 -2.19 16.70
CA PRO A 103 -14.39 -2.42 16.33
C PRO A 103 -14.57 -3.38 15.14
N TYR A 104 -13.54 -3.55 14.30
CA TYR A 104 -13.57 -4.36 13.09
C TYR A 104 -12.99 -5.77 13.28
N ALA A 105 -12.68 -6.18 14.51
CA ALA A 105 -12.26 -7.55 14.80
C ALA A 105 -13.33 -8.57 14.38
N LYS A 106 -12.90 -9.72 13.85
CA LYS A 106 -13.79 -10.79 13.31
C LYS A 106 -14.72 -10.36 12.17
N GLN A 107 -14.69 -9.11 11.72
CA GLN A 107 -15.60 -8.63 10.68
C GLN A 107 -15.13 -9.00 9.28
N ASP A 108 -16.09 -9.32 8.41
CA ASP A 108 -15.90 -9.38 6.97
C ASP A 108 -16.05 -7.97 6.39
N ILE A 109 -14.96 -7.42 5.86
CA ILE A 109 -14.96 -6.15 5.15
C ILE A 109 -15.23 -6.45 3.67
N LYS A 110 -16.44 -6.12 3.22
CA LYS A 110 -16.92 -6.33 1.84
C LYS A 110 -16.99 -5.03 1.02
N GLU A 111 -16.29 -4.01 1.49
CA GLU A 111 -16.17 -2.69 0.86
C GLU A 111 -14.69 -2.36 0.61
N ASN A 112 -14.40 -1.27 -0.12
CA ASN A 112 -13.01 -0.82 -0.33
C ASN A 112 -12.34 -0.57 1.03
N HIS A 113 -11.11 -1.03 1.20
CA HIS A 113 -10.45 -1.02 2.51
C HIS A 113 -8.95 -0.79 2.43
N ILE A 114 -8.38 -0.42 3.57
CA ILE A 114 -6.96 -0.23 3.75
C ILE A 114 -6.44 -1.20 4.80
N HIS A 115 -5.40 -1.94 4.44
CA HIS A 115 -4.63 -2.77 5.35
C HIS A 115 -3.41 -2.02 5.85
N PHE A 116 -2.99 -2.37 7.06
CA PHE A 116 -1.81 -1.81 7.72
C PHE A 116 -1.12 -2.90 8.54
N HIS A 117 0.15 -2.66 8.85
CA HIS A 117 0.92 -3.53 9.73
C HIS A 117 0.33 -3.54 11.14
N VAL A 118 0.25 -4.73 11.75
CA VAL A 118 -0.03 -4.89 13.17
C VAL A 118 0.93 -5.94 13.72
N GLN A 119 1.73 -5.53 14.70
CA GLN A 119 2.70 -6.36 15.39
C GLN A 119 2.05 -7.63 15.95
N GLY A 120 2.72 -8.76 15.74
CA GLY A 120 2.25 -10.08 16.16
C GLY A 120 1.27 -10.75 15.19
N TYR A 121 0.89 -10.12 14.08
CA TYR A 121 0.07 -10.74 13.03
C TYR A 121 0.85 -11.02 11.74
N LYS A 122 0.24 -11.81 10.86
CA LYS A 122 0.71 -11.94 9.47
C LYS A 122 0.67 -10.56 8.78
N PRO A 123 1.58 -10.28 7.84
CA PRO A 123 1.60 -9.00 7.13
C PRO A 123 0.25 -8.66 6.52
N LEU A 124 -0.21 -7.42 6.75
CA LEU A 124 -1.47 -6.89 6.22
C LEU A 124 -2.72 -7.72 6.59
N ALA A 125 -2.68 -8.47 7.69
CA ALA A 125 -3.83 -9.25 8.16
C ALA A 125 -4.97 -8.39 8.70
N TRP A 126 -4.71 -7.14 9.08
CA TRP A 126 -5.71 -6.21 9.57
C TRP A 126 -6.05 -5.17 8.51
N ALA A 127 -7.34 -4.85 8.42
CA ALA A 127 -7.85 -3.78 7.59
C ALA A 127 -9.00 -3.02 8.25
N ILE A 128 -9.27 -1.83 7.74
CA ILE A 128 -10.47 -1.05 8.02
C ILE A 128 -11.10 -0.55 6.72
N PRO A 129 -12.42 -0.33 6.67
CA PRO A 129 -13.06 0.32 5.55
C PRO A 129 -12.45 1.66 5.17
N LEU A 130 -12.34 1.96 3.87
CA LEU A 130 -11.89 3.27 3.42
C LEU A 130 -12.81 4.38 3.92
N ARG A 131 -14.13 4.17 4.02
CA ARG A 131 -15.08 5.19 4.48
C ARG A 131 -14.76 5.79 5.87
N ILE A 132 -14.09 5.03 6.74
CA ILE A 132 -13.66 5.53 8.07
C ILE A 132 -12.16 5.85 8.16
N SER A 133 -11.38 5.48 7.13
CA SER A 133 -9.96 5.77 7.11
C SER A 133 -9.69 7.23 6.72
N LYS A 134 -8.49 7.73 7.02
CA LYS A 134 -8.03 9.05 6.56
C LYS A 134 -7.59 9.06 5.08
N PHE A 135 -7.53 7.91 4.41
CA PHE A 135 -7.10 7.82 3.02
C PHE A 135 -8.13 8.48 2.10
N PRO A 136 -7.81 9.49 1.28
CA PRO A 136 -8.81 10.40 0.72
C PRO A 136 -9.68 9.78 -0.38
N VAL A 137 -9.14 8.87 -1.20
CA VAL A 137 -9.88 8.28 -2.31
C VAL A 137 -10.62 7.03 -1.84
N LYS A 138 -11.95 7.05 -1.89
CA LYS A 138 -12.80 5.98 -1.34
C LYS A 138 -13.26 4.98 -2.39
N GLU A 139 -13.29 5.40 -3.66
CA GLU A 139 -13.81 4.64 -4.80
C GLU A 139 -12.98 4.95 -6.05
N ILE A 140 -12.97 3.99 -6.99
CA ILE A 140 -12.34 4.13 -8.31
C ILE A 140 -13.46 3.99 -9.33
N MET A 141 -13.74 5.08 -10.04
CA MET A 141 -14.81 5.16 -11.05
C MET A 141 -14.23 5.27 -12.46
N ASP A 142 -13.04 5.85 -12.58
CA ASP A 142 -12.41 6.26 -13.83
C ASP A 142 -10.88 6.38 -13.66
N MET A 143 -10.23 6.85 -14.73
CA MET A 143 -8.79 7.15 -14.75
C MET A 143 -8.35 8.19 -13.74
N ASP A 144 -9.15 9.23 -13.56
CA ASP A 144 -8.78 10.35 -12.70
C ASP A 144 -8.82 9.95 -11.22
N SER A 145 -9.82 9.17 -10.82
CA SER A 145 -9.92 8.60 -9.47
C SER A 145 -8.82 7.56 -9.19
N PHE A 146 -8.40 6.78 -10.18
CA PHE A 146 -7.21 5.91 -10.06
C PHE A 146 -5.92 6.71 -9.89
N ILE A 147 -5.67 7.71 -10.74
CA ILE A 147 -4.48 8.57 -10.64
C ILE A 147 -4.49 9.24 -9.26
N SER A 148 -5.63 9.77 -8.84
CA SER A 148 -5.81 10.37 -7.51
C SER A 148 -5.52 9.38 -6.38
N ALA A 149 -5.93 8.11 -6.51
CA ALA A 149 -5.64 7.07 -5.53
C ALA A 149 -4.15 6.75 -5.49
N LEU A 150 -3.48 6.66 -6.64
CA LEU A 150 -2.05 6.41 -6.69
C LEU A 150 -1.26 7.59 -6.12
N GLU A 151 -1.62 8.82 -6.43
CA GLU A 151 -1.02 10.03 -5.85
C GLU A 151 -1.28 10.13 -4.34
N ALA A 152 -2.48 9.79 -3.88
CA ALA A 152 -2.78 9.73 -2.45
C ALA A 152 -1.91 8.67 -1.75
N PHE A 153 -1.74 7.51 -2.37
CA PHE A 153 -0.87 6.47 -1.84
C PHE A 153 0.58 6.92 -1.79
N GLN A 154 1.10 7.53 -2.88
CA GLN A 154 2.45 8.11 -2.94
C GLN A 154 2.69 9.11 -1.82
N ARG A 155 1.73 10.01 -1.54
CA ARG A 155 1.82 10.96 -0.42
C ARG A 155 1.88 10.25 0.93
N VAL A 156 1.03 9.25 1.16
CA VAL A 156 1.01 8.49 2.42
C VAL A 156 2.31 7.74 2.66
N ILE A 157 2.94 7.22 1.61
CA ILE A 157 4.21 6.48 1.71
C ILE A 157 5.44 7.35 1.49
N HIS A 158 5.30 8.67 1.41
CA HIS A 158 6.41 9.61 1.15
C HIS A 158 7.28 9.20 -0.07
N LEU A 159 6.63 8.84 -1.19
CA LEU A 159 7.33 8.61 -2.45
C LEU A 159 7.64 9.94 -3.13
N ASP A 160 8.93 10.25 -3.32
CA ASP A 160 9.41 11.48 -3.96
C ASP A 160 9.42 11.37 -5.48
N THR A 161 9.47 10.16 -6.04
CA THR A 161 9.38 9.94 -7.49
C THR A 161 7.98 10.27 -7.97
N LYS A 162 7.86 11.19 -8.93
CA LYS A 162 6.59 11.53 -9.56
C LYS A 162 6.26 10.54 -10.67
N PHE A 163 5.10 9.89 -10.61
CA PHE A 163 4.59 9.18 -11.78
C PHE A 163 4.11 10.16 -12.87
N LEU A 164 4.55 9.89 -14.10
CA LEU A 164 3.92 10.36 -15.32
C LEU A 164 3.07 9.22 -15.87
N TYR A 165 1.99 9.54 -16.57
CA TYR A 165 1.02 8.54 -17.01
C TYR A 165 0.91 8.53 -18.52
N GLU A 166 0.98 7.34 -19.09
CA GLU A 166 0.71 7.08 -20.51
C GLU A 166 -0.24 5.88 -20.62
N GLY A 167 -1.28 5.99 -21.45
CA GLY A 167 -2.23 4.91 -21.72
C GLY A 167 -3.63 5.13 -21.14
N ARG A 168 -4.37 4.04 -20.97
CA ARG A 168 -5.74 4.02 -20.43
C ARG A 168 -5.89 2.85 -19.45
N LEU A 169 -6.69 3.03 -18.42
CA LEU A 169 -7.16 1.98 -17.53
C LEU A 169 -8.27 1.21 -18.21
N PHE A 170 -8.41 -0.02 -17.75
CA PHE A 170 -9.58 -0.84 -17.97
C PHE A 170 -10.33 -0.94 -16.63
N LEU A 171 -11.37 -0.13 -16.45
CA LEU A 171 -12.29 -0.17 -15.31
C LEU A 171 -13.62 -0.76 -15.74
#